data_AF-A0A251XNA9-F1
#
_entry.id   AF-A0A251XNA9-F1
#
_cell.length_a   1.000
_cell.length_b   1.000
_cell.length_c   1.000
_cell.angle_alpha   90.00
_cell.angle_beta   90.00
_cell.angle_gamma   90.00
#
_symmetry.space_group_name_H-M   'P 1'
#
loop_
_entity.id
_entity.type
_entity.pdbx_description
1 polymer ?
#
loop_
_entity_poly.entity_id
_entity_poly.type
_entity_poly.pdbx_seq_one_letter_code
_entity_poly.pdbx_strand_id
1 'polypeptide(L)'
;MLDRHPDLILENCGSGAMRSDAAMLRVLQMQSTSDQQDPLLYPMIAVGALAHILPEQAGNWAYPQPDMTDEMVVFTECTGLAGRLYQAGVLSGMDDHGLDLVADAVRVHKETRHELARSTPRFPTGLPSWDDAWTTVAFDVADSPDTYVIAWRQAHAEREVDLALPHLGASGAVIEQVYPAAGVGAAWSAARVAGGMRLDSGDAGAGAAGARMYRVRVS
;
A
#
# COMPACT_ATOMS: atom_id res chain seq x y z
N MET A 1 -31.55 -6.91 2.36
CA MET A 1 -30.98 -6.15 3.51
C MET A 1 -30.62 -4.75 3.05
N LEU A 2 -29.77 -4.63 2.03
CA LEU A 2 -29.51 -3.38 1.32
C LEU A 2 -30.79 -2.78 0.68
N ASP A 3 -31.76 -3.60 0.26
CA ASP A 3 -33.07 -3.08 -0.21
C ASP A 3 -33.83 -2.30 0.88
N ARG A 4 -33.57 -2.63 2.15
CA ARG A 4 -34.17 -1.96 3.31
C ARG A 4 -33.29 -0.83 3.85
N HIS A 5 -31.98 -0.92 3.64
CA HIS A 5 -30.95 0.01 4.14
C HIS A 5 -29.92 0.28 3.03
N PRO A 6 -30.25 1.10 2.01
CA PRO A 6 -29.42 1.25 0.82
C PRO A 6 -28.06 1.89 1.08
N ASP A 7 -27.95 2.72 2.13
CA ASP A 7 -26.72 3.43 2.49
C ASP A 7 -25.83 2.63 3.46
N LEU A 8 -26.23 1.40 3.84
CA LEU A 8 -25.48 0.57 4.77
C LEU A 8 -24.30 -0.10 4.07
N ILE A 9 -23.10 0.23 4.54
CA ILE A 9 -21.86 -0.43 4.12
C ILE A 9 -21.69 -1.69 4.96
N LEU A 10 -21.54 -2.83 4.28
CA LEU A 10 -21.26 -4.11 4.91
C LEU A 10 -19.84 -4.58 4.61
N GLU A 11 -19.17 -5.01 5.67
CA GLU A 11 -17.88 -5.69 5.58
C GLU A 11 -18.05 -7.19 5.76
N ASN A 12 -17.38 -7.95 4.90
CA ASN A 12 -17.11 -9.36 5.11
C ASN A 12 -15.85 -9.55 5.96
N CYS A 13 -15.98 -10.25 7.09
CA CYS A 13 -14.86 -10.68 7.90
C CYS A 13 -15.14 -12.10 8.42
N GLY A 14 -14.26 -13.04 8.09
CA GLY A 14 -14.33 -14.43 8.50
C GLY A 14 -12.96 -14.90 8.93
N SER A 15 -12.50 -14.42 10.10
CA SER A 15 -11.11 -14.54 10.55
C SER A 15 -10.13 -13.99 9.49
N GLY A 16 -10.28 -12.69 9.18
CA GLY A 16 -9.75 -12.08 7.96
C GLY A 16 -10.52 -12.54 6.72
N ALA A 17 -9.80 -13.13 5.76
CA ALA A 17 -10.29 -13.41 4.40
C ALA A 17 -10.68 -14.87 4.11
N MET A 18 -10.95 -15.73 5.11
CA MET A 18 -11.33 -17.14 4.86
C MET A 18 -12.64 -17.30 4.07
N ARG A 19 -13.40 -16.21 3.91
CA ARG A 19 -14.66 -16.14 3.13
C ARG A 19 -14.61 -15.08 2.03
N SER A 20 -13.43 -14.72 1.53
CA SER A 20 -13.26 -13.77 0.40
C SER A 20 -13.59 -14.38 -0.97
N ASP A 21 -14.64 -15.19 -1.04
CA ASP A 21 -15.09 -15.82 -2.27
C ASP A 21 -15.94 -14.88 -3.14
N ALA A 22 -16.07 -15.19 -4.43
CA ALA A 22 -16.78 -14.35 -5.39
C ALA A 22 -18.26 -14.14 -5.05
N ALA A 23 -18.90 -15.06 -4.30
CA ALA A 23 -20.29 -14.88 -3.88
C ALA A 23 -20.41 -13.81 -2.79
N MET A 24 -19.44 -13.75 -1.87
CA MET A 24 -19.36 -12.70 -0.86
C MET A 24 -18.97 -11.34 -1.47
N LEU A 25 -17.91 -11.32 -2.29
CA LEU A 25 -17.42 -10.08 -2.92
C LEU A 25 -18.44 -9.42 -3.86
N ARG A 26 -19.38 -10.19 -4.42
CA ARG A 26 -20.45 -9.66 -5.27
C ARG A 26 -21.49 -8.84 -4.51
N VAL A 27 -21.70 -9.13 -3.22
CA VAL A 27 -22.84 -8.57 -2.45
C VAL A 27 -22.42 -7.70 -1.27
N LEU A 28 -21.14 -7.74 -0.89
CA LEU A 28 -20.57 -6.98 0.21
C LEU A 28 -19.61 -5.92 -0.33
N GLN A 29 -19.69 -4.71 0.20
CA GLN A 29 -18.93 -3.56 -0.28
C GLN A 29 -17.47 -3.60 0.17
N MET A 30 -17.19 -4.25 1.31
CA MET A 30 -15.86 -4.30 1.91
C MET A 30 -15.48 -5.73 2.31
N GLN A 31 -14.19 -6.03 2.32
CA GLN A 31 -13.62 -7.32 2.70
C GLN A 31 -12.37 -7.09 3.56
N SER A 32 -12.37 -7.54 4.81
CA SER A 32 -11.14 -7.62 5.62
C SER A 32 -10.18 -8.62 4.98
N THR A 33 -8.96 -8.20 4.66
CA THR A 33 -7.99 -9.05 3.94
C THR A 33 -7.24 -10.01 4.85
N SER A 34 -7.00 -9.64 6.12
CA SER A 34 -6.30 -10.50 7.08
C SER A 34 -6.46 -10.03 8.52
N ASP A 35 -6.39 -10.98 9.46
CA ASP A 35 -6.19 -10.70 10.89
C ASP A 35 -4.68 -10.66 11.27
N GLN A 36 -3.77 -10.80 10.30
CA GLN A 36 -2.32 -10.71 10.55
C GLN A 36 -1.95 -9.34 11.12
N GLN A 37 -1.36 -9.32 12.31
CA GLN A 37 -0.95 -8.10 13.01
C GLN A 37 0.54 -7.83 12.92
N ASP A 38 1.36 -8.82 12.54
CA ASP A 38 2.78 -8.58 12.30
C ASP A 38 2.93 -7.69 11.06
N PRO A 39 3.43 -6.44 11.24
CA PRO A 39 3.53 -5.50 10.13
C PRO A 39 4.43 -6.04 9.03
N LEU A 40 5.49 -6.81 9.34
CA LEU A 40 6.45 -7.27 8.34
C LEU A 40 5.90 -8.37 7.42
N LEU A 41 4.83 -9.05 7.84
CA LEU A 41 4.20 -10.15 7.10
C LEU A 41 2.98 -9.71 6.28
N TYR A 42 2.32 -8.61 6.69
CA TYR A 42 1.05 -8.20 6.10
C TYR A 42 1.16 -7.67 4.65
N PRO A 43 2.18 -6.91 4.22
CA PRO A 43 2.25 -6.40 2.85
C PRO A 43 2.06 -7.47 1.77
N MET A 44 2.61 -8.67 1.99
CA MET A 44 2.47 -9.80 1.08
C MET A 44 1.02 -10.26 0.95
N ILE A 45 0.26 -10.31 2.06
CA ILE A 45 -1.16 -10.66 2.05
C ILE A 45 -1.98 -9.53 1.39
N ALA A 46 -1.71 -8.27 1.72
CA ALA A 46 -2.40 -7.11 1.15
C ALA A 46 -2.21 -7.03 -0.37
N VAL A 47 -0.98 -7.24 -0.87
CA VAL A 47 -0.69 -7.30 -2.30
C VAL A 47 -1.31 -8.55 -2.94
N GLY A 48 -1.15 -9.73 -2.32
CA GLY A 48 -1.72 -10.98 -2.84
C GLY A 48 -3.25 -10.95 -2.96
N ALA A 49 -3.94 -10.29 -2.01
CA ALA A 49 -5.39 -10.10 -2.03
C ALA A 49 -5.88 -9.38 -3.29
N LEU A 50 -5.08 -8.48 -3.86
CA LEU A 50 -5.44 -7.71 -5.07
C LEU A 50 -5.46 -8.56 -6.34
N ALA A 51 -5.04 -9.83 -6.28
CA ALA A 51 -5.23 -10.77 -7.39
C ALA A 51 -6.71 -11.14 -7.61
N HIS A 52 -7.57 -11.02 -6.58
CA HIS A 52 -9.01 -11.37 -6.68
C HIS A 52 -9.96 -10.42 -5.95
N ILE A 53 -9.48 -9.51 -5.11
CA ILE A 53 -10.28 -8.50 -4.41
C ILE A 53 -9.98 -7.13 -5.01
N LEU A 54 -11.02 -6.37 -5.37
CA LEU A 54 -10.85 -5.03 -5.94
C LEU A 54 -10.23 -4.06 -4.91
N PRO A 55 -9.41 -3.08 -5.33
CA PRO A 55 -8.76 -2.13 -4.41
C PRO A 55 -9.75 -1.41 -3.49
N GLU A 56 -10.93 -1.05 -4.00
CA GLU A 56 -11.97 -0.36 -3.25
C GLU A 56 -12.74 -1.24 -2.26
N GLN A 57 -12.60 -2.57 -2.36
CA GLN A 57 -13.18 -3.56 -1.45
C GLN A 57 -12.15 -4.10 -0.45
N ALA A 58 -10.86 -4.12 -0.80
CA ALA A 58 -9.78 -4.69 0.00
C ALA A 58 -9.49 -3.84 1.26
N GLY A 59 -10.11 -4.17 2.39
CA GLY A 59 -9.86 -3.57 3.69
C GLY A 59 -8.58 -4.10 4.32
N ASN A 60 -7.53 -3.27 4.32
CA ASN A 60 -6.23 -3.59 4.90
C ASN A 60 -6.05 -2.83 6.21
N TRP A 61 -5.75 -3.57 7.28
CA TRP A 61 -5.53 -2.97 8.59
C TRP A 61 -4.14 -2.35 8.70
N ALA A 62 -4.09 -1.11 9.18
CA ALA A 62 -2.87 -0.46 9.63
C ALA A 62 -2.93 -0.37 11.16
N TYR A 63 -1.94 -0.93 11.85
CA TYR A 63 -1.84 -0.95 13.33
C TYR A 63 -0.58 -0.23 13.85
N PRO A 64 -0.33 1.06 13.56
CA PRO A 64 0.76 1.80 14.18
C PRO A 64 0.69 1.71 15.71
N GLN A 65 1.86 1.54 16.34
CA GLN A 65 1.99 1.45 17.79
C GLN A 65 2.88 2.57 18.33
N PRO A 66 2.69 3.02 19.58
CA PRO A 66 3.50 4.07 20.21
C PRO A 66 5.01 3.80 20.26
N ASP A 67 5.42 2.54 20.26
CA ASP A 67 6.82 2.10 20.34
C ASP A 67 7.45 1.85 18.96
N MET A 68 6.69 2.01 17.87
CA MET A 68 7.23 1.91 16.52
C MET A 68 8.10 3.12 16.19
N THR A 69 9.18 2.86 15.46
CA THR A 69 9.95 3.91 14.78
C THR A 69 9.12 4.54 13.65
N ASP A 70 9.50 5.72 13.20
CA ASP A 70 8.90 6.37 12.02
C ASP A 70 8.82 5.44 10.82
N GLU A 71 9.89 4.68 10.53
CA GLU A 71 9.91 3.71 9.43
C GLU A 71 8.84 2.62 9.61
N MET A 72 8.63 2.14 10.84
CA MET A 72 7.62 1.10 11.10
C MET A 72 6.20 1.64 11.11
N VAL A 73 5.98 2.89 11.54
CA VAL A 73 4.69 3.58 11.36
C VAL A 73 4.38 3.68 9.86
N VAL A 74 5.33 4.20 9.07
CA VAL A 74 5.19 4.35 7.62
C VAL A 74 5.00 3.00 6.92
N PHE A 75 5.73 1.96 7.34
CA PHE A 75 5.60 0.60 6.83
C PHE A 75 4.18 0.07 7.02
N THR A 76 3.66 0.27 8.23
CA THR A 76 2.32 -0.17 8.62
C THR A 76 1.24 0.61 7.87
N GLU A 77 1.36 1.93 7.79
CA GLU A 77 0.42 2.78 7.08
C GLU A 77 0.40 2.50 5.57
N CYS A 78 1.55 2.26 4.95
CA CYS A 78 1.62 1.83 3.54
C CYS A 78 0.76 0.59 3.27
N THR A 79 0.69 -0.36 4.21
CA THR A 79 -0.16 -1.56 4.10
C THR A 79 -1.64 -1.18 4.01
N GLY A 80 -2.09 -0.25 4.84
CA GLY A 80 -3.45 0.28 4.78
C GLY A 80 -3.73 1.07 3.49
N LEU A 81 -2.73 1.76 2.95
CA LEU A 81 -2.82 2.49 1.67
C LEU A 81 -2.96 1.57 0.44
N ALA A 82 -2.63 0.28 0.55
CA ALA A 82 -2.72 -0.69 -0.54
C ALA A 82 -4.16 -1.20 -0.81
N GLY A 83 -5.15 -0.31 -0.70
CA GLY A 83 -6.57 -0.63 -0.80
C GLY A 83 -7.42 0.36 0.00
N ARG A 84 -8.30 -0.16 0.86
CA ARG A 84 -9.07 0.59 1.84
C ARG A 84 -8.37 0.58 3.20
N LEU A 85 -7.99 1.76 3.66
CA LEU A 85 -7.34 1.95 4.94
C LEU A 85 -8.30 1.64 6.09
N TYR A 86 -7.99 0.57 6.84
CA TYR A 86 -8.58 0.29 8.13
C TYR A 86 -7.61 0.76 9.21
N GLN A 87 -7.77 2.02 9.62
CA GLN A 87 -6.93 2.58 10.67
C GLN A 87 -7.27 1.94 12.02
N ALA A 88 -6.28 1.29 12.61
CA ALA A 88 -6.31 0.72 13.93
C ALA A 88 -4.96 0.99 14.63
N GLY A 89 -4.75 0.45 15.83
CA GLY A 89 -3.56 0.72 16.64
C GLY A 89 -3.86 1.56 17.88
N VAL A 90 -2.86 1.70 18.76
CA VAL A 90 -3.01 2.38 20.06
C VAL A 90 -2.63 3.86 19.91
N LEU A 91 -3.38 4.58 19.08
CA LEU A 91 -3.10 5.99 18.74
C LEU A 91 -3.07 6.89 19.97
N SER A 92 -3.85 6.58 21.02
CA SER A 92 -3.88 7.35 22.27
C SER A 92 -2.56 7.36 23.04
N GLY A 93 -1.63 6.45 22.71
CA GLY A 93 -0.30 6.40 23.31
C GLY A 93 0.80 7.05 22.46
N MET A 94 0.49 7.45 21.22
CA MET A 94 1.46 8.07 20.31
C MET A 94 1.70 9.54 20.71
N ASP A 95 2.89 10.04 20.41
CA ASP A 95 3.19 11.46 20.49
C ASP A 95 2.65 12.22 19.26
N ASP A 96 2.76 13.55 19.28
CA ASP A 96 2.24 14.40 18.20
C ASP A 96 2.88 14.05 16.84
N HIS A 97 4.17 13.72 16.82
CA HIS A 97 4.89 13.33 15.59
C HIS A 97 4.35 12.04 15.01
N GLY A 98 4.19 11.00 15.84
CA GLY A 98 3.59 9.75 15.41
C GLY A 98 2.15 9.91 14.92
N LEU A 99 1.35 10.74 15.60
CA LEU A 99 0.00 11.08 15.17
C LEU A 99 -0.02 11.83 13.83
N ASP A 100 0.93 12.73 13.59
CA ASP A 100 1.07 13.45 12.32
C ASP A 100 1.40 12.50 11.15
N LEU A 101 2.24 11.48 11.37
CA LEU A 101 2.52 10.43 10.37
C LEU A 101 1.26 9.63 9.99
N VAL A 102 0.43 9.30 10.97
CA VAL A 102 -0.86 8.62 10.76
C VAL A 102 -1.86 9.55 10.05
N ALA A 103 -1.94 10.81 10.47
CA ALA A 103 -2.81 11.80 9.84
C ALA A 103 -2.43 12.03 8.37
N ASP A 104 -1.14 12.02 8.04
CA ASP A 104 -0.64 12.14 6.67
C ASP A 104 -1.03 10.92 5.82
N ALA A 105 -0.91 9.70 6.35
CA ALA A 105 -1.40 8.50 5.68
C ALA A 105 -2.92 8.57 5.41
N VAL A 106 -3.71 8.97 6.41
CA VAL A 106 -5.16 9.17 6.26
C VAL A 106 -5.48 10.22 5.19
N ARG A 107 -4.70 11.31 5.11
CA ARG A 107 -4.83 12.33 4.06
C ARG A 107 -4.55 11.72 2.68
N VAL A 108 -3.44 11.00 2.51
CA VAL A 108 -3.08 10.32 1.26
C VAL A 108 -4.14 9.31 0.84
N HIS A 109 -4.69 8.53 1.78
CA HIS A 109 -5.80 7.61 1.49
C HIS A 109 -7.02 8.37 0.95
N LYS A 110 -7.40 9.49 1.58
CA LYS A 110 -8.54 10.30 1.15
C LYS A 110 -8.37 10.87 -0.26
N GLU A 111 -7.15 11.28 -0.61
CA GLU A 111 -6.81 11.84 -1.93
C GLU A 111 -6.80 10.78 -3.03
N THR A 112 -6.33 9.56 -2.73
CA THR A 112 -6.02 8.54 -3.75
C THR A 112 -7.10 7.47 -3.93
N ARG A 113 -7.93 7.20 -2.90
CA ARG A 113 -8.88 6.06 -2.89
C ARG A 113 -9.85 5.99 -4.09
N HIS A 114 -10.22 7.13 -4.68
CA HIS A 114 -11.14 7.17 -5.82
C HIS A 114 -10.45 6.83 -7.15
N GLU A 115 -9.15 7.02 -7.23
CA GLU A 115 -8.34 6.62 -8.37
C GLU A 115 -7.95 5.15 -8.25
N LEU A 116 -7.56 4.70 -7.05
CA LEU A 116 -7.31 3.28 -6.77
C LEU A 116 -8.56 2.43 -7.07
N ALA A 117 -9.75 2.92 -6.76
CA ALA A 117 -11.02 2.26 -7.08
C ALA A 117 -11.29 2.06 -8.59
N ARG A 118 -10.55 2.77 -9.46
CA ARG A 118 -10.67 2.67 -10.92
C ARG A 118 -9.40 2.11 -11.55
N SER A 119 -8.50 1.60 -10.73
CA SER A 119 -7.19 1.14 -11.17
C SER A 119 -7.16 -0.35 -11.45
N THR A 120 -6.22 -0.77 -12.28
CA THR A 120 -5.83 -2.17 -12.41
C THR A 120 -4.58 -2.40 -11.58
N PRO A 121 -4.61 -3.27 -10.56
CA PRO A 121 -3.41 -3.70 -9.85
C PRO A 121 -2.41 -4.36 -10.81
N ARG A 122 -1.16 -3.98 -10.68
CA ARG A 122 0.02 -4.55 -11.34
C ARG A 122 1.00 -5.00 -10.26
N PHE A 123 1.81 -5.99 -10.57
CA PHE A 123 2.74 -6.61 -9.63
C PHE A 123 4.18 -6.49 -10.17
N PRO A 124 4.85 -5.36 -9.95
CA PRO A 124 6.11 -5.04 -10.63
C PRO A 124 7.27 -5.99 -10.28
N THR A 125 7.24 -6.58 -9.09
CA THR A 125 8.15 -7.64 -8.63
C THR A 125 7.54 -9.04 -8.71
N GLY A 126 6.37 -9.20 -9.34
CA GLY A 126 5.60 -10.44 -9.35
C GLY A 126 4.61 -10.56 -8.19
N LEU A 127 3.79 -11.62 -8.20
CA LEU A 127 2.92 -11.95 -7.07
C LEU A 127 3.78 -12.33 -5.86
N PRO A 128 3.41 -11.88 -4.65
CA PRO A 128 4.28 -12.00 -3.49
C PRO A 128 4.40 -13.45 -2.98
N SER A 129 5.58 -13.77 -2.45
CA SER A 129 5.92 -14.97 -1.70
C SER A 129 6.53 -14.60 -0.35
N TRP A 130 6.44 -15.49 0.65
CA TRP A 130 6.88 -15.24 2.03
C TRP A 130 8.36 -14.85 2.19
N ASP A 131 9.20 -15.28 1.24
CA ASP A 131 10.64 -15.04 1.25
C ASP A 131 11.04 -13.78 0.44
N ASP A 132 10.06 -13.03 -0.09
CA ASP A 132 10.34 -11.86 -0.93
C ASP A 132 10.93 -10.72 -0.11
N ALA A 133 12.15 -10.32 -0.48
CA ALA A 133 12.85 -9.21 0.13
C ALA A 133 12.20 -7.84 -0.20
N TRP A 134 11.55 -7.75 -1.36
CA TRP A 134 10.77 -6.61 -1.80
C TRP A 134 9.37 -7.05 -2.18
N THR A 135 8.36 -6.45 -1.55
CA THR A 135 6.95 -6.59 -1.96
C THR A 135 6.54 -5.29 -2.64
N THR A 136 5.88 -5.37 -3.79
CA THR A 136 5.45 -4.16 -4.53
C THR A 136 4.09 -4.34 -5.18
N VAL A 137 3.36 -3.24 -5.30
CA VAL A 137 2.13 -3.16 -6.09
C VAL A 137 2.09 -1.83 -6.81
N ALA A 138 1.56 -1.81 -8.02
CA ALA A 138 1.23 -0.59 -8.72
C ALA A 138 -0.25 -0.55 -9.10
N PHE A 139 -0.87 0.62 -9.01
CA PHE A 139 -2.25 0.87 -9.37
C PHE A 139 -2.26 1.72 -10.64
N ASP A 140 -2.45 1.06 -11.78
CA ASP A 140 -2.54 1.65 -13.11
C ASP A 140 -3.96 2.23 -13.29
N VAL A 141 -4.11 3.55 -13.15
CA VAL A 141 -5.42 4.20 -13.06
C VAL A 141 -6.03 4.39 -14.46
N ALA A 142 -7.21 3.83 -14.69
CA ALA A 142 -7.90 3.98 -15.97
C ALA A 142 -8.21 5.45 -16.29
N ASP A 143 -7.99 5.84 -17.54
CA ASP A 143 -8.23 7.20 -18.06
C ASP A 143 -7.50 8.31 -17.29
N SER A 144 -6.35 7.99 -16.68
CA SER A 144 -5.50 8.92 -15.94
C SER A 144 -4.03 8.76 -16.35
N PRO A 145 -3.22 9.84 -16.33
CA PRO A 145 -1.78 9.72 -16.51
C PRO A 145 -1.06 9.16 -15.27
N ASP A 146 -1.78 8.91 -14.17
CA ASP A 146 -1.21 8.54 -12.89
C ASP A 146 -1.16 7.02 -12.69
N THR A 147 -0.01 6.53 -12.22
CA THR A 147 0.17 5.21 -11.62
C THR A 147 0.66 5.40 -10.20
N TYR A 148 -0.01 4.79 -9.23
CA TYR A 148 0.48 4.78 -7.85
C TYR A 148 1.31 3.52 -7.62
N VAL A 149 2.45 3.63 -6.94
CA VAL A 149 3.31 2.50 -6.62
C VAL A 149 3.53 2.47 -5.13
N ILE A 150 3.30 1.33 -4.49
CA ILE A 150 3.69 1.12 -3.09
C ILE A 150 4.73 0.01 -3.07
N ALA A 151 5.81 0.25 -2.33
CA ALA A 151 6.91 -0.70 -2.17
C ALA A 151 7.26 -0.86 -0.70
N TRP A 152 7.46 -2.10 -0.28
CA TRP A 152 7.95 -2.48 1.04
C TRP A 152 9.27 -3.22 0.86
N ARG A 153 10.28 -2.78 1.59
CA ARG A 153 11.62 -3.37 1.65
C ARG A 153 11.80 -4.04 3.01
N GLN A 154 12.14 -5.32 3.01
CA GLN A 154 12.56 -6.02 4.22
C GLN A 154 13.96 -5.59 4.66
N ALA A 155 14.25 -5.69 5.96
CA ALA A 155 15.55 -5.33 6.53
C ALA A 155 16.76 -5.99 5.82
N HIS A 156 16.59 -7.25 5.43
CA HIS A 156 17.61 -8.09 4.79
C HIS A 156 17.71 -7.89 3.27
N ALA A 157 16.85 -7.06 2.68
CA ALA A 157 16.83 -6.87 1.23
C ALA A 157 18.03 -6.07 0.74
N GLU A 158 18.39 -6.27 -0.52
CA GLU A 158 19.27 -5.32 -1.22
C GLU A 158 18.64 -3.91 -1.23
N ARG A 159 19.49 -2.89 -1.32
CA ARG A 159 19.04 -1.48 -1.32
C ARG A 159 18.24 -1.10 -2.57
N GLU A 160 18.50 -1.75 -3.70
CA GLU A 160 17.93 -1.42 -4.99
C GLU A 160 16.96 -2.50 -5.48
N VAL A 161 15.89 -2.06 -6.14
CA VAL A 161 14.96 -2.94 -6.87
C VAL A 161 14.48 -2.27 -8.15
N ASP A 162 14.45 -3.04 -9.24
CA ASP A 162 13.83 -2.63 -10.51
C ASP A 162 12.37 -3.08 -10.54
N LEU A 163 11.47 -2.14 -10.83
CA LEU A 163 10.03 -2.35 -10.91
C LEU A 163 9.60 -2.36 -12.38
N ALA A 164 9.13 -3.51 -12.86
CA ALA A 164 8.61 -3.64 -14.22
C ALA A 164 7.25 -2.95 -14.34
N LEU A 165 7.21 -1.83 -15.07
CA LEU A 165 6.01 -1.01 -15.34
C LEU A 165 5.94 -0.67 -16.83
N PRO A 166 5.81 -1.67 -17.73
CA PRO A 166 5.90 -1.46 -19.17
C PRO A 166 4.79 -0.56 -19.73
N HIS A 167 3.65 -0.47 -19.04
CA HIS A 167 2.52 0.40 -19.42
C HIS A 167 2.87 1.89 -19.36
N LEU A 168 3.91 2.26 -18.59
CA LEU A 168 4.41 3.64 -18.54
C LEU A 168 5.17 4.05 -19.81
N GLY A 169 5.48 3.11 -20.71
CA GLY A 169 6.12 3.40 -21.99
C GLY A 169 7.48 4.11 -21.87
N ALA A 170 7.89 4.75 -22.98
CA ALA A 170 9.15 5.49 -23.09
C ALA A 170 9.02 7.00 -22.86
N SER A 171 7.80 7.51 -22.60
CA SER A 171 7.56 8.93 -22.37
C SER A 171 8.18 9.39 -21.04
N GLY A 172 8.41 10.71 -20.93
CA GLY A 172 8.84 11.32 -19.68
C GLY A 172 7.79 11.09 -18.60
N ALA A 173 8.22 10.58 -17.44
CA ALA A 173 7.35 10.43 -16.29
C ALA A 173 7.94 11.16 -15.09
N VAL A 174 7.10 11.89 -14.37
CA VAL A 174 7.45 12.52 -13.11
C VAL A 174 7.15 11.54 -11.99
N ILE A 175 8.16 11.23 -11.17
CA ILE A 175 8.01 10.38 -10.00
C ILE A 175 8.01 11.26 -8.76
N GLU A 176 6.96 11.14 -7.96
CA GLU A 176 6.78 11.89 -6.72
C GLU A 176 6.52 10.90 -5.58
N GLN A 177 7.25 11.03 -4.48
CA GLN A 177 6.90 10.33 -3.25
C GLN A 177 5.72 11.03 -2.59
N VAL A 178 4.59 10.34 -2.48
CA VAL A 178 3.36 10.89 -1.88
C VAL A 178 3.21 10.51 -0.42
N TYR A 179 3.86 9.43 0.02
CA TYR A 179 3.93 9.03 1.42
C TYR A 179 5.23 8.27 1.74
N PRO A 180 5.89 8.55 2.88
CA PRO A 180 5.64 9.67 3.78
C PRO A 180 6.13 10.99 3.17
N ALA A 181 5.86 12.10 3.85
CA ALA A 181 6.47 13.38 3.52
C ALA A 181 8.01 13.31 3.47
N ALA A 182 8.62 14.17 2.65
CA ALA A 182 10.07 14.25 2.54
C ALA A 182 10.73 14.54 3.90
N GLY A 183 11.83 13.85 4.20
CA GLY A 183 12.57 13.98 5.45
C GLY A 183 12.13 13.04 6.58
N VAL A 184 11.03 12.29 6.39
CA VAL A 184 10.65 11.20 7.31
C VAL A 184 11.42 9.93 6.94
N GLY A 185 12.10 9.35 7.94
CA GLY A 185 12.89 8.13 7.77
C GLY A 185 14.05 8.28 6.78
N ALA A 186 14.45 7.16 6.17
CA ALA A 186 15.51 7.11 5.18
C ALA A 186 15.12 7.83 3.87
N ALA A 187 16.10 8.51 3.27
CA ALA A 187 15.94 9.19 1.99
C ALA A 187 16.00 8.19 0.84
N TRP A 188 14.83 7.70 0.42
CA TRP A 188 14.72 6.84 -0.76
C TRP A 188 14.80 7.70 -2.03
N SER A 189 15.40 7.15 -3.07
CA SER A 189 15.39 7.75 -4.40
C SER A 189 14.65 6.84 -5.40
N ALA A 190 14.03 7.47 -6.38
CA ALA A 190 13.30 6.79 -7.43
C ALA A 190 13.69 7.37 -8.78
N ALA A 191 14.05 6.51 -9.72
CA ALA A 191 14.51 6.93 -11.05
C ALA A 191 13.82 6.12 -12.15
N ARG A 192 13.66 6.72 -13.33
CA ARG A 192 13.19 6.01 -14.51
C ARG A 192 14.29 5.09 -15.03
N VAL A 193 13.89 3.87 -15.42
CA VAL A 193 14.74 2.92 -16.13
C VAL A 193 13.98 2.35 -17.32
N ALA A 194 14.67 1.66 -18.22
CA ALA A 194 14.03 0.99 -19.34
C ALA A 194 12.98 0.00 -18.84
N GLY A 195 11.71 0.17 -19.26
CA GLY A 195 10.62 -0.73 -18.87
C GLY A 195 9.97 -0.46 -17.51
N GLY A 196 10.35 0.60 -16.80
CA GLY A 196 9.67 0.99 -15.55
C GLY A 196 10.43 2.00 -14.69
N MET A 197 10.69 1.65 -13.44
CA MET A 197 11.41 2.51 -12.48
C MET A 197 12.30 1.70 -11.54
N ARG A 198 13.35 2.33 -11.03
CA ARG A 198 14.22 1.80 -9.97
C ARG A 198 13.95 2.53 -8.67
N LEU A 199 13.87 1.79 -7.58
CA LEU A 199 13.93 2.33 -6.22
C LEU A 199 15.30 2.03 -5.62
N ASP A 200 15.81 2.98 -4.84
CA ASP A 200 16.99 2.84 -3.99
C ASP A 200 16.62 3.34 -2.60
N SER A 201 16.66 2.47 -1.60
CA SER A 201 16.34 2.82 -0.21
C SER A 201 17.40 3.70 0.47
N GLY A 202 18.51 3.98 -0.21
CA GLY A 202 19.67 4.66 0.35
C GLY A 202 20.32 3.86 1.48
N ASP A 203 21.12 4.54 2.30
CA ASP A 203 21.71 3.96 3.51
C ASP A 203 20.70 3.90 4.67
N ALA A 204 19.42 3.59 4.38
CA ALA A 204 18.42 3.25 5.39
C ALA A 204 19.07 2.28 6.37
N GLY A 205 19.38 2.77 7.59
CA GLY A 205 20.40 2.19 8.47
C GLY A 205 20.40 0.67 8.36
N ALA A 206 21.49 0.10 7.82
CA ALA A 206 21.56 -1.30 7.40
C ALA A 206 20.86 -2.21 8.42
N GLY A 207 19.69 -2.74 8.06
CA GLY A 207 18.88 -3.60 8.93
C GLY A 207 17.49 -3.08 9.33
N ALA A 208 17.01 -1.94 8.84
CA ALA A 208 15.61 -1.53 9.03
C ALA A 208 14.73 -1.88 7.81
N ALA A 209 13.52 -2.38 8.06
CA ALA A 209 12.47 -2.45 7.05
C ALA A 209 11.90 -1.06 6.79
N GLY A 210 11.39 -0.79 5.58
CA GLY A 210 10.82 0.50 5.23
C GLY A 210 9.85 0.39 4.05
N ALA A 211 8.95 1.35 3.91
CA ALA A 211 8.00 1.38 2.80
C ALA A 211 7.75 2.79 2.30
N ARG A 212 7.40 2.93 1.02
CA ARG A 212 7.10 4.22 0.40
C ARG A 212 5.95 4.07 -0.60
N MET A 213 5.15 5.11 -0.74
CA MET A 213 4.17 5.26 -1.82
C MET A 213 4.60 6.40 -2.75
N TYR A 214 4.55 6.12 -4.05
CA TYR A 214 4.88 7.04 -5.12
C TYR A 214 3.69 7.26 -6.04
N ARG A 215 3.59 8.46 -6.62
CA ARG A 215 2.80 8.75 -7.81
C ARG A 215 3.75 8.90 -8.98
N VAL A 216 3.49 8.16 -10.05
CA VAL A 216 4.20 8.23 -11.32
C VAL A 216 3.26 8.78 -12.37
N ARG A 217 3.54 9.98 -12.88
CA ARG A 217 2.71 10.67 -13.87
C ARG A 217 3.40 10.69 -15.22
N VAL A 218 2.82 10.04 -16.23
CA VAL A 218 3.29 10.13 -17.62
C VAL A 218 2.79 11.43 -18.27
N SER A 219 3.67 12.10 -19.03
CA SER A 219 3.35 13.34 -19.76
C SER A 219 2.51 13.11 -21.00
#